data_AF-A0A957DGD3-F1
#
_entry.id   AF-A0A957DGD3-F1
#
_cell.length_a   1.000
_cell.length_b   1.000
_cell.length_c   1.000
_cell.angle_alpha   90.00
_cell.angle_beta   90.00
_cell.angle_gamma   90.00
#
_symmetry.space_group_name_H-M   'P 1'
#
loop_
_entity.id
_entity.type
_entity.pdbx_description
1 polymer ?
#
loop_
_entity_poly.entity_id
_entity_poly.type
_entity_poly.pdbx_seq_one_letter_code
_entity_poly.pdbx_strand_id
1 'polypeptide(L)'
;NDHNSGSSAGTLAPLTPSQLDERLRNWQERYPPEAYYAEMNLLGSHDTNRALIMLDEGPGKNDAALYDDPNYDWSDALDRLKGVILLQFTLPGAPTIYYGDEVGLVGPVTNDGTTLQDDPYNRIPYPWLDESGTPFYTHLQTEVGQANPRDRYTLLANTRQTHAALRTG
;
A
#
# COMPACT_ATOMS: atom_id res chain seq x y z
N ASN A 1 -11.23 0.77 -6.91
CA ASN A 1 -10.40 0.64 -5.69
C ASN A 1 -10.28 -0.80 -5.23
N ASP A 2 -10.64 -1.76 -6.09
CA ASP A 2 -11.23 -3.01 -5.61
C ASP A 2 -11.31 -4.07 -6.74
N HIS A 3 -10.58 -3.88 -7.84
CA HIS A 3 -10.62 -4.71 -9.07
C HIS A 3 -12.03 -4.91 -9.70
N ASN A 4 -13.04 -4.17 -9.24
CA ASN A 4 -14.42 -4.31 -9.67
C ASN A 4 -14.63 -3.68 -11.06
N SER A 5 -15.15 -4.48 -12.00
CA SER A 5 -15.47 -4.04 -13.36
C SER A 5 -16.62 -3.02 -13.40
N GLY A 6 -17.46 -2.96 -12.36
CA GLY A 6 -18.52 -1.97 -12.19
C GLY A 6 -18.07 -0.66 -11.54
N SER A 7 -16.81 -0.55 -11.09
CA SER A 7 -16.30 0.71 -10.54
C SER A 7 -16.11 1.76 -11.64
N SER A 8 -16.22 3.04 -11.30
CA SER A 8 -15.97 4.14 -12.24
C SER A 8 -14.54 4.15 -12.81
N ALA A 9 -13.60 3.50 -12.10
CA ALA A 9 -12.22 3.30 -12.52
C ALA A 9 -12.00 2.01 -13.34
N GLY A 10 -12.99 1.12 -13.39
CA GLY A 10 -12.91 -0.19 -14.06
C GLY A 10 -11.93 -1.16 -13.38
N THR A 11 -11.63 -2.26 -14.07
CA THR A 11 -10.61 -3.21 -13.64
C THR A 11 -9.22 -2.61 -13.74
N LEU A 12 -8.41 -2.75 -12.68
CA LEU A 12 -7.01 -2.32 -12.69
C LEU A 12 -6.20 -3.21 -13.65
N ALA A 13 -5.78 -2.63 -14.78
CA ALA A 13 -4.86 -3.27 -15.71
C ALA A 13 -3.42 -2.91 -15.32
N PRO A 14 -2.51 -3.91 -15.19
CA PRO A 14 -1.11 -3.64 -14.88
C PRO A 14 -0.47 -2.84 -16.01
N LEU A 15 0.47 -1.96 -15.64
CA LEU A 15 1.22 -1.14 -16.58
C LEU A 15 2.57 -1.75 -16.90
N THR A 16 3.01 -1.59 -18.15
CA THR A 16 4.42 -1.76 -18.48
C THR A 16 5.26 -0.64 -17.86
N PRO A 17 6.58 -0.83 -17.68
CA PRO A 17 7.46 0.23 -17.21
C PRO A 17 7.39 1.52 -18.05
N SER A 18 7.24 1.40 -19.38
CA SER A 18 7.10 2.56 -20.27
C SER A 18 5.80 3.31 -20.06
N GLN A 19 4.69 2.61 -19.82
CA GLN A 19 3.39 3.22 -19.52
C GLN A 19 3.40 3.90 -18.15
N LEU A 20 4.14 3.36 -17.18
CA LEU A 20 4.32 3.99 -15.88
C LEU A 20 5.11 5.30 -16.01
N ASP A 21 6.25 5.30 -16.72
CA ASP A 21 7.04 6.52 -16.96
C ASP A 21 6.22 7.61 -17.67
N GLU A 22 5.45 7.23 -18.70
CA GLU A 22 4.55 8.15 -19.40
C GLU A 22 3.53 8.80 -18.46
N ARG A 23 2.91 8.01 -17.57
CA ARG A 23 1.93 8.54 -16.60
C ARG A 23 2.56 9.47 -15.57
N LEU A 24 3.74 9.13 -15.07
CA LEU A 24 4.48 9.98 -14.11
C LEU A 24 4.89 11.32 -14.76
N ARG A 25 5.37 11.30 -16.00
CA ARG A 25 5.68 12.53 -16.76
C ARG A 25 4.44 13.36 -17.03
N ASN A 26 3.35 12.71 -17.45
CA ASN A 26 2.10 13.41 -17.70
C ASN A 26 1.55 14.08 -16.44
N TRP A 27 1.72 13.45 -15.27
CA TRP A 27 1.40 14.05 -13.98
C TRP A 27 2.26 15.29 -13.72
N GLN A 28 3.58 15.15 -13.85
CA GLN A 28 4.54 16.25 -13.66
C GLN A 28 4.23 17.47 -14.55
N GLU A 29 3.85 17.24 -15.81
CA GLU A 29 3.55 18.31 -16.78
C GLU A 29 2.23 19.06 -16.50
N ARG A 30 1.31 18.47 -15.73
CA ARG A 30 -0.01 19.05 -15.46
C ARG A 30 -0.02 20.08 -14.33
N TYR A 31 0.96 20.04 -13.44
CA TYR A 31 0.97 20.87 -12.24
C TYR A 31 2.13 21.87 -12.26
N PRO A 32 1.94 23.08 -11.71
CA PRO A 32 3.05 23.96 -11.41
C PRO A 32 4.09 23.25 -10.52
N PRO A 33 5.39 23.53 -10.69
CA PRO A 33 6.44 22.87 -9.90
C PRO A 33 6.18 22.92 -8.40
N GLU A 34 5.73 24.06 -7.87
CA GLU A 34 5.46 24.24 -6.45
C GLU A 34 4.37 23.30 -5.93
N ALA A 35 3.34 23.05 -6.74
CA ALA A 35 2.27 22.11 -6.39
C ALA A 35 2.76 20.66 -6.48
N TYR A 36 3.52 20.32 -7.52
CA TYR A 36 4.09 18.99 -7.72
C TYR A 36 5.05 18.58 -6.59
N TYR A 37 5.92 19.48 -6.13
CA TYR A 37 6.81 19.19 -5.00
C TYR A 37 6.11 19.21 -3.63
N ALA A 38 4.88 19.72 -3.54
CA ALA A 38 4.10 19.78 -2.30
C ALA A 38 2.97 18.73 -2.23
N GLU A 39 2.79 17.92 -3.26
CA GLU A 39 1.67 16.98 -3.35
C GLU A 39 1.79 15.84 -2.33
N MET A 40 0.64 15.33 -1.88
CA MET A 40 0.59 14.24 -0.92
C MET A 40 0.56 12.88 -1.65
N ASN A 41 1.70 12.18 -1.65
CA ASN A 41 1.85 10.89 -2.31
C ASN A 41 1.38 9.76 -1.41
N LEU A 42 0.09 9.44 -1.49
CA LEU A 42 -0.55 8.32 -0.80
C LEU A 42 -0.56 7.05 -1.68
N LEU A 43 -0.33 5.90 -1.04
CA LEU A 43 -0.61 4.59 -1.65
C LEU A 43 -2.01 4.08 -1.33
N GLY A 44 -2.56 4.51 -0.20
CA GLY A 44 -3.90 4.19 0.27
C GLY A 44 -4.33 5.17 1.36
N SER A 45 -5.60 5.12 1.73
CA SER A 45 -6.17 5.93 2.81
C SER A 45 -7.30 5.19 3.51
N HIS A 46 -7.94 5.86 4.46
CA HIS A 46 -9.16 5.40 5.11
C HIS A 46 -10.38 5.22 4.19
N ASP A 47 -10.29 5.60 2.90
CA ASP A 47 -11.34 5.46 1.88
C ASP A 47 -10.94 4.50 0.74
N THR A 48 -9.86 3.74 0.92
CA THR A 48 -9.39 2.78 -0.08
C THR A 48 -8.98 1.48 0.59
N ASN A 49 -8.96 0.39 -0.20
CA ASN A 49 -8.33 -0.85 0.23
C ASN A 49 -6.87 -0.62 0.63
N ARG A 50 -6.38 -1.44 1.56
CA ARG A 50 -4.98 -1.42 2.01
C ARG A 50 -4.05 -1.72 0.84
N ALA A 51 -2.90 -1.04 0.78
CA ALA A 51 -1.94 -1.22 -0.31
C ALA A 51 -1.50 -2.68 -0.47
N LEU A 52 -1.32 -3.40 0.65
CA LEU A 52 -0.89 -4.80 0.62
C LEU A 52 -1.95 -5.74 0.00
N ILE A 53 -3.24 -5.50 0.21
CA ILE A 53 -4.33 -6.23 -0.46
C ILE A 53 -4.26 -6.01 -1.97
N MET A 54 -4.06 -4.76 -2.39
CA MET A 54 -4.05 -4.40 -3.82
C MET A 54 -2.85 -4.98 -4.57
N LEU A 55 -1.74 -5.18 -3.85
CA LEU A 55 -0.50 -5.74 -4.38
C LEU A 55 -0.50 -7.26 -4.42
N ASP A 56 -1.44 -7.90 -3.76
CA ASP A 56 -1.59 -9.35 -3.83
C ASP A 56 -2.17 -9.79 -5.19
N GLU A 57 -1.51 -10.77 -5.80
CA GLU A 57 -1.93 -11.42 -7.04
C GLU A 57 -2.37 -12.87 -6.80
N GLY A 58 -2.61 -13.25 -5.55
CA GLY A 58 -3.06 -14.58 -5.14
C GLY A 58 -4.27 -15.14 -5.91
N PRO A 59 -4.52 -16.47 -5.81
CA PRO A 59 -5.27 -17.28 -6.77
C PRO A 59 -6.78 -16.99 -6.90
N GLY A 60 -7.29 -15.91 -6.33
CA GLY A 60 -8.62 -15.41 -6.59
C GLY A 60 -8.87 -14.14 -5.81
N LYS A 61 -8.68 -12.97 -6.43
CA LYS A 61 -9.03 -11.65 -5.86
C LYS A 61 -10.49 -11.52 -5.39
N ASN A 62 -11.31 -12.56 -5.56
CA ASN A 62 -12.71 -12.67 -5.16
C ASN A 62 -13.01 -13.81 -4.18
N ASP A 63 -12.04 -14.67 -3.82
CA ASP A 63 -12.26 -15.70 -2.79
C ASP A 63 -11.88 -15.15 -1.41
N ALA A 64 -12.84 -14.46 -0.80
CA ALA A 64 -12.67 -13.89 0.54
C ALA A 64 -12.29 -14.95 1.59
N ALA A 65 -12.65 -16.22 1.37
CA ALA A 65 -12.32 -17.29 2.31
C ALA A 65 -10.81 -17.58 2.38
N LEU A 66 -10.02 -17.23 1.36
CA LEU A 66 -8.56 -17.31 1.43
C LEU A 66 -7.99 -16.24 2.36
N TYR A 67 -8.56 -15.04 2.34
CA TYR A 67 -8.16 -13.96 3.23
C TYR A 67 -8.64 -14.18 4.66
N ASP A 68 -9.53 -15.14 4.91
CA ASP A 68 -9.92 -15.52 6.25
C ASP A 68 -8.87 -16.39 6.97
N ASP A 69 -7.84 -16.90 6.28
CA ASP A 69 -6.76 -17.69 6.89
C ASP A 69 -5.73 -16.78 7.59
N PRO A 70 -5.55 -16.87 8.93
CA PRO A 70 -4.50 -16.16 9.64
C PRO A 70 -3.09 -16.45 9.11
N ASN A 71 -2.87 -17.60 8.49
CA ASN A 71 -1.58 -18.05 7.97
C ASN A 71 -1.42 -17.81 6.47
N TYR A 72 -2.28 -16.99 5.86
CA TYR A 72 -2.14 -16.60 4.46
C TYR A 72 -0.73 -16.07 4.17
N ASP A 73 -0.16 -16.51 3.05
CA ASP A 73 1.19 -16.13 2.65
C ASP A 73 1.20 -14.76 1.96
N TRP A 74 1.55 -13.73 2.72
CA TRP A 74 1.69 -12.36 2.24
C TRP A 74 3.05 -12.04 1.61
N SER A 75 3.95 -13.02 1.44
CA SER A 75 5.34 -12.77 1.04
C SER A 75 5.47 -12.07 -0.32
N ASP A 76 4.75 -12.51 -1.35
CA ASP A 76 4.78 -11.90 -2.69
C ASP A 76 4.28 -10.44 -2.66
N ALA A 77 3.16 -10.20 -1.98
CA ALA A 77 2.59 -8.87 -1.80
C ALA A 77 3.55 -7.95 -1.03
N LEU A 78 4.21 -8.45 0.02
CA LEU A 78 5.20 -7.71 0.80
C LEU A 78 6.45 -7.36 -0.02
N ASP A 79 6.89 -8.26 -0.90
CA ASP A 79 8.01 -7.98 -1.80
C ASP A 79 7.66 -6.93 -2.85
N ARG A 80 6.45 -6.97 -3.41
CA ARG A 80 5.94 -5.91 -4.30
C ARG A 80 5.81 -4.57 -3.58
N LEU A 81 5.35 -4.59 -2.31
CA LEU A 81 5.24 -3.39 -1.49
C LEU A 81 6.60 -2.71 -1.35
N LYS A 82 7.71 -3.44 -1.16
CA LYS A 82 9.06 -2.85 -1.11
C LYS A 82 9.44 -2.07 -2.37
N GLY A 83 8.95 -2.49 -3.54
CA GLY A 83 9.12 -1.79 -4.82
C GLY A 83 8.29 -0.52 -4.89
N VAL A 84 7.04 -0.57 -4.43
CA VAL A 84 6.15 0.61 -4.38
C VAL A 84 6.65 1.65 -3.39
N ILE A 85 7.13 1.24 -2.20
CA ILE A 85 7.72 2.15 -1.21
C ILE A 85 8.96 2.84 -1.80
N LEU A 86 9.79 2.10 -2.57
CA LEU A 86 10.93 2.71 -3.26
C LEU A 86 10.48 3.86 -4.16
N LEU A 87 9.45 3.66 -4.98
CA LEU A 87 8.89 4.73 -5.81
C LEU A 87 8.35 5.88 -4.94
N GLN A 88 7.52 5.58 -3.95
CA GLN A 88 6.91 6.60 -3.08
C GLN A 88 7.96 7.53 -2.43
N PHE A 89 9.07 6.96 -1.95
CA PHE A 89 10.14 7.70 -1.27
C PHE A 89 11.18 8.31 -2.20
N THR A 90 11.11 8.05 -3.52
CA THR A 90 12.04 8.62 -4.52
C THR A 90 11.36 9.58 -5.48
N LEU A 91 10.04 9.59 -5.57
CA LEU A 91 9.27 10.57 -6.35
C LEU A 91 9.27 11.97 -5.69
N PRO A 92 9.13 13.04 -6.49
CA PRO A 92 8.83 14.39 -6.00
C PRO A 92 7.53 14.42 -5.18
N GLY A 93 7.39 15.37 -4.26
CA GLY A 93 6.24 15.48 -3.36
C GLY A 93 6.51 15.01 -1.93
N ALA A 94 5.45 14.86 -1.16
CA ALA A 94 5.45 14.43 0.23
C ALA A 94 4.98 12.97 0.35
N PRO A 95 5.89 11.99 0.49
CA PRO A 95 5.49 10.60 0.73
C PRO A 95 4.69 10.51 2.02
N THR A 96 3.50 9.92 1.94
CA THR A 96 2.57 9.84 3.06
C THR A 96 2.13 8.40 3.29
N ILE A 97 2.35 7.90 4.49
CA ILE A 97 2.05 6.52 4.89
C ILE A 97 0.70 6.52 5.60
N TYR A 98 -0.22 5.64 5.19
CA TYR A 98 -1.43 5.36 5.95
C TYR A 98 -1.09 4.37 7.07
N TYR A 99 -1.51 4.68 8.30
CA TYR A 99 -1.02 3.99 9.51
C TYR A 99 -1.13 2.46 9.40
N GLY A 100 -0.07 1.74 9.74
CA GLY A 100 -0.04 0.29 9.69
C GLY A 100 0.42 -0.28 8.34
N ASP A 101 0.37 0.49 7.25
CA ASP A 101 0.95 0.03 5.98
C ASP A 101 2.47 -0.20 6.13
N GLU A 102 3.13 0.48 7.07
CA GLU A 102 4.54 0.27 7.40
C GLU A 102 4.86 -1.06 8.08
N VAL A 103 3.86 -1.72 8.66
CA VAL A 103 3.98 -3.08 9.21
C VAL A 103 3.28 -4.13 8.34
N GLY A 104 2.75 -3.73 7.18
CA GLY A 104 2.03 -4.63 6.28
C GLY A 104 0.61 -4.96 6.76
N LEU A 105 -0.11 -3.96 7.27
CA LEU A 105 -1.49 -4.10 7.74
C LEU A 105 -2.47 -4.33 6.59
N VAL A 106 -3.28 -5.38 6.71
CA VAL A 106 -4.29 -5.79 5.71
C VAL A 106 -5.71 -5.58 6.26
N GLY A 107 -5.91 -5.86 7.55
CA GLY A 107 -7.26 -5.95 8.13
C GLY A 107 -8.06 -7.14 7.61
N PRO A 108 -9.14 -7.53 8.30
CA PRO A 108 -10.04 -8.56 7.81
C PRO A 108 -10.74 -8.06 6.54
N VAL A 109 -10.64 -8.82 5.46
CA VAL A 109 -11.24 -8.44 4.17
C VAL A 109 -12.65 -9.02 4.09
N THR A 110 -13.64 -8.19 3.79
CA THR A 110 -15.02 -8.65 3.59
C THR A 110 -15.40 -8.50 2.11
N ASN A 111 -16.11 -9.47 1.54
CA ASN A 111 -16.70 -9.34 0.21
C ASN A 111 -18.22 -9.35 0.32
N ASP A 112 -18.90 -8.39 -0.29
CA ASP A 112 -20.37 -8.27 -0.27
C ASP A 112 -21.07 -9.10 -1.37
N GLY A 113 -20.31 -9.92 -2.09
CA GLY A 113 -20.75 -10.68 -3.26
C GLY A 113 -20.45 -9.98 -4.59
N THR A 114 -19.96 -8.74 -4.56
CA THR A 114 -19.57 -7.98 -5.75
C THR A 114 -18.11 -7.56 -5.71
N THR A 115 -17.62 -7.12 -4.55
CA THR A 115 -16.26 -6.64 -4.41
C THR A 115 -15.73 -6.71 -2.97
N LEU A 116 -14.41 -6.68 -2.83
CA LEU A 116 -13.74 -6.53 -1.54
C LEU A 116 -14.02 -5.13 -0.99
N GLN A 117 -14.59 -5.10 0.20
CA GLN A 117 -14.98 -3.91 0.92
C GLN A 117 -13.76 -3.28 1.59
N ASP A 118 -13.59 -1.97 1.41
CA ASP A 118 -12.54 -1.18 2.03
C ASP A 118 -13.02 -0.54 3.34
N ASP A 119 -13.80 0.54 3.31
CA ASP A 119 -14.35 1.18 4.52
C ASP A 119 -15.54 0.35 5.06
N PRO A 120 -15.60 0.00 6.36
CA PRO A 120 -14.70 0.38 7.48
C PRO A 120 -13.58 -0.60 7.82
N TYR A 121 -13.42 -1.66 7.03
CA TYR A 121 -12.48 -2.76 7.29
C TYR A 121 -11.01 -2.36 7.16
N ASN A 122 -10.70 -1.31 6.41
CA ASN A 122 -9.37 -0.69 6.35
C ASN A 122 -9.05 0.19 7.57
N ARG A 123 -9.97 0.36 8.54
CA ARG A 123 -9.81 1.21 9.74
C ARG A 123 -9.60 0.42 11.04
N ILE A 124 -8.98 -0.76 10.96
CA ILE A 124 -8.73 -1.59 12.16
C ILE A 124 -7.68 -0.99 13.11
N PRO A 125 -7.73 -1.33 14.42
CA PRO A 125 -6.69 -0.95 15.37
C PRO A 125 -5.29 -1.35 14.88
N TYR A 126 -4.30 -0.53 15.23
CA TYR A 126 -2.91 -0.85 14.97
C TYR A 126 -2.52 -2.14 15.71
N PRO A 127 -1.77 -3.06 15.08
CA PRO A 127 -1.40 -4.34 15.68
C PRO A 127 -0.22 -4.19 16.64
N TRP A 128 -0.42 -3.50 17.77
CA TRP A 128 0.60 -3.40 18.80
C TRP A 128 0.90 -4.78 19.40
N LEU A 129 2.18 -5.16 19.50
CA LEU A 129 2.59 -6.49 19.96
C LEU A 129 2.31 -6.76 21.44
N ASP A 130 2.06 -5.70 22.22
CA ASP A 130 1.71 -5.75 23.65
C ASP A 130 0.20 -5.67 23.91
N GLU A 131 -0.63 -5.53 22.88
CA GLU A 131 -2.09 -5.45 23.00
C GLU A 131 -2.78 -6.77 22.67
N SER A 132 -3.93 -7.00 23.30
CA SER A 132 -4.79 -8.17 23.06
C SER A 132 -6.01 -7.78 22.21
N GLY A 133 -6.48 -8.67 21.34
CA GLY A 133 -7.74 -8.49 20.62
C GLY A 133 -7.64 -8.14 19.13
N THR A 134 -6.45 -7.89 18.57
CA THR A 134 -6.18 -7.99 17.12
C THR A 134 -4.67 -8.09 16.88
N PRO A 135 -4.14 -9.18 16.28
CA PRO A 135 -3.98 -9.23 14.82
C PRO A 135 -4.53 -10.51 14.16
N PHE A 136 -5.32 -10.33 13.11
CA PHE A 136 -5.95 -11.40 12.32
C PHE A 136 -4.93 -12.34 11.64
N TYR A 137 -3.81 -11.79 11.18
CA TYR A 137 -2.77 -12.53 10.45
C TYR A 137 -1.52 -12.75 11.29
N THR A 138 -0.90 -13.92 11.12
CA THR A 138 0.27 -14.36 11.89
C THR A 138 1.48 -13.46 11.69
N HIS A 139 1.69 -12.87 10.50
CA HIS A 139 2.84 -11.97 10.26
C HIS A 139 2.77 -10.68 11.08
N LEU A 140 1.58 -10.23 11.46
CA LEU A 140 1.40 -9.04 12.30
C LEU A 140 1.57 -9.33 13.79
N GLN A 141 1.65 -10.60 14.19
CA GLN A 141 1.75 -11.02 15.60
C GLN A 141 3.19 -11.12 16.11
N THR A 142 4.19 -10.86 15.26
CA THR A 142 5.60 -11.00 15.65
C THR A 142 6.41 -9.78 15.22
N GLU A 143 7.41 -9.44 16.03
CA GLU A 143 8.36 -8.37 15.70
C GLU A 143 9.07 -8.64 14.38
N VAL A 144 9.43 -9.89 14.10
CA VAL A 144 10.09 -10.27 12.84
C VAL A 144 9.21 -9.99 11.62
N GLY A 145 7.91 -10.27 11.72
CA GLY A 145 6.98 -10.02 10.62
C GLY A 145 6.72 -8.53 10.39
N GLN A 146 6.57 -7.74 11.46
CA GLN A 146 6.37 -6.29 11.37
C GLN A 146 7.64 -5.54 10.94
N ALA A 147 8.82 -5.99 11.38
CA ALA A 147 10.09 -5.31 11.13
C ALA A 147 10.46 -5.29 9.63
N ASN A 148 10.12 -6.33 8.87
CA ASN A 148 10.52 -6.44 7.46
C ASN A 148 10.07 -5.25 6.59
N PRO A 149 8.76 -4.92 6.50
CA PRO A 149 8.33 -3.69 5.81
C PRO A 149 8.78 -2.42 6.56
N ARG A 150 8.75 -2.40 7.89
CA ARG A 150 9.07 -1.21 8.69
C ARG A 150 10.51 -0.74 8.53
N ASP A 151 11.45 -1.66 8.46
CA ASP A 151 12.87 -1.39 8.23
C ASP A 151 13.08 -0.81 6.82
N ARG A 152 12.32 -1.28 5.83
CA ARG A 152 12.35 -0.73 4.48
C ARG A 152 11.87 0.72 4.45
N TYR A 153 10.75 1.03 5.11
CA TYR A 153 10.27 2.41 5.26
C TYR A 153 11.29 3.28 5.97
N THR A 154 11.86 2.80 7.08
CA THR A 154 12.86 3.52 7.88
C THR A 154 14.11 3.84 7.05
N LEU A 155 14.64 2.85 6.32
CA LEU A 155 15.78 3.02 5.44
C LEU A 155 15.52 4.11 4.38
N LEU A 156 14.38 4.04 3.69
CA LEU A 156 14.06 4.96 2.61
C LEU A 156 13.73 6.36 3.11
N ALA A 157 13.06 6.49 4.26
CA ALA A 157 12.83 7.78 4.92
C ALA A 157 14.14 8.47 5.28
N ASN A 158 15.07 7.74 5.91
CA ASN A 158 16.40 8.25 6.24
C ASN A 158 17.21 8.61 4.99
N THR A 159 17.14 7.78 3.94
CA THR A 159 17.80 8.05 2.66
C THR A 159 17.26 9.33 2.02
N ARG A 160 15.93 9.50 1.96
CA ARG A 160 15.27 10.71 1.44
C ARG A 160 15.64 11.96 2.24
N GLN A 161 15.74 11.85 3.57
CA GLN A 161 16.14 12.96 4.43
C GLN A 161 17.58 13.41 4.16
N THR A 162 18.50 12.45 4.02
CA THR A 162 19.94 12.71 3.84
C THR A 162 20.32 13.13 2.41
N HIS A 163 19.45 12.89 1.42
CA HIS A 163 19.70 13.24 0.01
C HIS A 163 18.68 14.26 -0.49
N ALA A 164 19.09 15.54 -0.55
CA ALA A 164 18.21 16.64 -0.98
C ALA A 164 17.62 16.44 -2.38
N ALA A 165 18.36 15.79 -3.30
CA ALA A 165 17.90 15.48 -4.65
C ALA A 165 16.60 14.64 -4.68
N LEU A 166 16.35 13.83 -3.64
CA LEU A 166 15.11 13.06 -3.57
C LEU A 166 13.89 13.91 -3.18
N ARG A 167 14.10 15.14 -2.69
CA ARG A 167 13.02 16.03 -2.21
C ARG A 167 12.78 17.22 -3.12
N THR A 168 13.84 17.76 -3.72
CA THR A 168 13.79 19.00 -4.51
C THR A 168 14.67 18.93 -5.77
N GLY A 169 15.09 17.72 -6.17
CA GLY A 169 15.91 17.50 -7.36
C GLY A 169 15.10 17.38 -8.63
#